data_AF-A0A2E0XPH9-F1
#
_entry.id   AF-A0A2E0XPH9-F1
#
_cell.length_a   1.000
_cell.length_b   1.000
_cell.length_c   1.000
_cell.angle_alpha   90.00
_cell.angle_beta   90.00
_cell.angle_gamma   90.00
#
_symmetry.space_group_name_H-M   'P 1'
#
loop_
_entity.id
_entity.type
_entity.pdbx_description
1 polymer ?
#
loop_
_entity_poly.entity_id
_entity_poly.type
_entity_poly.pdbx_seq_one_letter_code
_entity_poly.pdbx_strand_id
1 'polypeptide(L)'
;MSGLVLDRTPTIPSNIQVVCSGCLPTEVCKESEISVLVFSVTVVKFRDSQQELCMTPNQRYLFDINGYLHIPQVLNAEELAAAQAAVDRYISTPEEELPEGFSRSEDGKYYANGFAFDKALEALVVHPGIWPIIKEFTHDCPAFSRGTLIVDTHQHEPFGLHCAREDYGWQSTRFDTREGRIFCDDFVIFPYFDDVFPGDGGLLVVPGSHKAAFDRPPRLFNGGVIANKEGIPDGVVNVTPRAGDVVVMTEMLVHGTLQ
;
A
#
# COMPACT_ATOMS: atom_id res chain seq x y z
N MET A 1 30.34 15.20 -65.23
CA MET A 1 29.99 15.83 -63.95
C MET A 1 28.96 14.94 -63.27
N SER A 2 29.39 14.14 -62.29
CA SER A 2 28.51 13.35 -61.44
C SER A 2 29.26 13.13 -60.13
N GLY A 3 28.93 13.96 -59.15
CA GLY A 3 29.59 14.01 -57.85
C GLY A 3 29.10 12.90 -56.93
N LEU A 4 30.07 12.28 -56.27
CA LEU A 4 29.94 11.42 -55.10
C LEU A 4 29.43 12.26 -53.91
N VAL A 5 28.40 11.79 -53.19
CA VAL A 5 28.10 12.25 -51.83
C VAL A 5 28.02 11.00 -50.95
N LEU A 6 28.95 10.91 -49.99
CA LEU A 6 29.02 9.85 -48.98
C LEU A 6 28.27 10.30 -47.73
N ASP A 7 27.28 9.48 -47.35
CA ASP A 7 26.57 9.48 -46.07
C ASP A 7 27.51 9.00 -44.94
N ARG A 8 27.47 9.63 -43.78
CA ARG A 8 28.24 9.25 -42.58
C ARG A 8 27.33 9.23 -41.36
N THR A 9 26.83 8.05 -41.02
CA THR A 9 26.43 7.69 -39.66
C THR A 9 27.59 6.96 -38.96
N PRO A 10 28.01 7.34 -37.74
CA PRO A 10 28.94 6.53 -36.96
C PRO A 10 28.19 5.49 -36.14
N THR A 11 28.46 4.21 -36.43
CA THR A 11 28.15 3.06 -35.58
C THR A 11 29.10 3.01 -34.38
N ILE A 12 28.54 2.87 -33.17
CA ILE A 12 29.31 2.70 -31.92
C ILE A 12 29.55 1.19 -31.71
N PRO A 13 30.80 0.74 -31.42
CA PRO A 13 31.10 -0.67 -31.21
C PRO A 13 30.60 -1.19 -29.85
N SER A 14 30.06 -2.41 -29.90
CA SER A 14 29.43 -3.16 -28.81
C SER A 14 30.45 -3.82 -27.88
N ASN A 15 31.24 -3.05 -27.13
CA ASN A 15 32.07 -3.56 -26.02
C ASN A 15 32.39 -2.44 -25.00
N ILE A 16 31.46 -2.14 -24.10
CA ILE A 16 31.76 -1.41 -22.86
C ILE A 16 31.37 -2.32 -21.70
N GLN A 17 32.37 -2.95 -21.09
CA GLN A 17 32.24 -3.56 -19.76
C GLN A 17 32.36 -2.44 -18.72
N VAL A 18 31.26 -2.15 -18.02
CA VAL A 18 31.32 -1.38 -16.77
C VAL A 18 31.69 -2.37 -15.66
N VAL A 19 32.94 -2.34 -15.24
CA VAL A 19 33.43 -3.09 -14.08
C VAL A 19 33.10 -2.27 -12.83
N CYS A 20 32.01 -2.58 -12.15
CA CYS A 20 31.80 -2.14 -10.77
C CYS A 20 32.60 -3.07 -9.85
N SER A 21 33.60 -2.52 -9.16
CA SER A 21 34.38 -3.26 -8.19
C SER A 21 33.57 -3.50 -6.91
N GLY A 22 33.34 -4.76 -6.57
CA GLY A 22 33.00 -5.18 -5.20
C GLY A 22 31.58 -5.71 -5.00
N CYS A 23 31.26 -6.87 -5.58
CA CYS A 23 30.28 -7.81 -5.00
C CYS A 23 30.71 -9.24 -5.39
N LEU A 24 30.77 -10.14 -4.40
CA LEU A 24 30.92 -11.58 -4.62
C LEU A 24 29.60 -12.11 -5.24
N PRO A 25 29.63 -12.93 -6.30
CA PRO A 25 28.41 -13.40 -6.95
C PRO A 25 28.00 -14.77 -6.39
N THR A 26 27.19 -14.80 -5.32
CA THR A 26 26.29 -15.93 -4.99
C THR A 26 25.34 -15.53 -3.86
N GLU A 27 24.40 -14.62 -4.12
CA GLU A 27 23.11 -14.65 -3.45
C GLU A 27 22.07 -14.70 -4.56
N VAL A 28 21.29 -15.77 -4.59
CA VAL A 28 20.06 -15.80 -5.36
C VAL A 28 19.21 -14.70 -4.75
N CYS A 29 19.00 -13.58 -5.46
CA CYS A 29 17.98 -12.62 -5.08
C CYS A 29 16.68 -13.43 -5.00
N LYS A 30 16.10 -13.57 -3.80
CA LYS A 30 14.72 -13.99 -3.69
C LYS A 30 13.92 -13.05 -4.60
N GLU A 31 13.12 -13.62 -5.48
CA GLU A 31 12.15 -12.84 -6.24
C GLU A 31 11.34 -12.00 -5.24
N SER A 32 11.19 -10.70 -5.50
CA SER A 32 10.54 -9.78 -4.56
C SER A 32 9.06 -10.16 -4.44
N GLU A 33 8.68 -10.57 -3.24
CA GLU A 33 7.30 -10.86 -2.82
C GLU A 33 6.95 -9.88 -1.69
N ILE A 34 5.76 -9.28 -1.79
CA ILE A 34 5.24 -8.32 -0.81
C ILE A 34 3.94 -8.88 -0.25
N SER A 35 3.99 -9.41 0.97
CA SER A 35 2.80 -9.77 1.72
C SER A 35 2.34 -8.62 2.60
N VAL A 36 1.09 -8.22 2.45
CA VAL A 36 0.46 -7.14 3.20
C VAL A 36 -0.98 -7.50 3.58
N LEU A 37 -1.33 -7.32 4.85
CA LEU A 37 -2.73 -7.41 5.26
C LEU A 37 -3.40 -6.07 4.95
N VAL A 38 -4.55 -6.08 4.30
CA VAL A 38 -5.30 -4.86 3.96
C VAL A 38 -6.65 -4.94 4.63
N PHE A 39 -6.95 -3.99 5.52
CA PHE A 39 -8.28 -3.92 6.11
C PHE A 39 -8.84 -2.51 6.14
N SER A 40 -10.17 -2.45 6.01
CA SER A 40 -10.92 -1.20 5.94
C SER A 40 -11.82 -1.06 7.17
N VAL A 41 -11.83 0.11 7.77
CA VAL A 41 -12.67 0.43 8.94
C VAL A 41 -13.57 1.61 8.60
N THR A 42 -14.83 1.55 9.02
CA THR A 42 -15.84 2.59 8.87
C THR A 42 -16.41 3.02 10.22
N VAL A 43 -17.37 3.96 10.23
CA VAL A 43 -17.91 4.61 11.45
C VAL A 43 -19.30 4.10 11.79
N VAL A 44 -19.53 3.65 13.03
CA VAL A 44 -20.86 3.24 13.54
C VAL A 44 -21.15 3.84 14.92
N LYS A 45 -22.10 4.79 15.00
CA LYS A 45 -22.45 5.59 16.20
C LYS A 45 -22.67 4.78 17.49
N PHE A 46 -21.85 5.00 18.53
CA PHE A 46 -22.12 4.70 19.95
C PHE A 46 -21.48 5.74 20.90
N ARG A 47 -21.72 5.66 22.21
CA ARG A 47 -21.43 6.73 23.21
C ARG A 47 -20.26 6.39 24.15
N ASP A 48 -19.46 7.42 24.43
CA ASP A 48 -18.18 7.57 25.14
C ASP A 48 -17.71 6.55 26.20
N SER A 49 -16.39 6.27 26.18
CA SER A 49 -15.58 5.95 27.37
C SER A 49 -14.13 6.49 27.32
N GLN A 50 -13.78 7.19 28.41
CA GLN A 50 -12.51 7.56 29.07
C GLN A 50 -11.12 7.42 28.38
N GLN A 51 -10.40 8.54 28.42
CA GLN A 51 -8.95 8.83 28.29
C GLN A 51 -8.00 7.66 27.96
N GLU A 52 -7.76 7.49 26.65
CA GLU A 52 -6.86 6.49 26.08
C GLU A 52 -5.71 7.14 25.28
N LEU A 53 -4.68 6.35 24.97
CA LEU A 53 -3.65 6.67 23.96
C LEU A 53 -4.32 7.28 22.72
N CYS A 54 -3.93 8.51 22.38
CA CYS A 54 -4.53 9.29 21.29
C CYS A 54 -3.57 9.43 20.11
N MET A 55 -4.11 9.67 18.91
CA MET A 55 -3.30 10.06 17.77
C MET A 55 -2.47 11.30 18.13
N THR A 56 -1.16 11.23 17.92
CA THR A 56 -0.26 12.33 18.26
C THR A 56 -0.54 13.56 17.37
N PRO A 57 -0.25 14.79 17.83
CA PRO A 57 -0.41 15.99 16.99
C PRO A 57 0.37 15.92 15.67
N ASN A 58 1.56 15.30 15.68
CA ASN A 58 2.38 15.13 14.47
C ASN A 58 1.70 14.17 13.49
N GLN A 59 1.21 13.02 13.96
CA GLN A 59 0.45 12.09 13.11
C GLN A 59 -0.78 12.79 12.54
N ARG A 60 -1.55 13.52 13.37
CA ARG A 60 -2.75 14.22 12.92
C ARG A 60 -2.43 15.22 11.81
N TYR A 61 -1.40 16.05 12.02
CA TYR A 61 -0.98 17.04 11.03
C TYR A 61 -0.47 16.40 9.75
N LEU A 62 0.37 15.35 9.85
CA LEU A 62 0.91 14.66 8.68
C LEU A 62 -0.18 13.94 7.87
N PHE A 63 -1.13 13.27 8.53
CA PHE A 63 -2.27 12.65 7.83
C PHE A 63 -3.15 13.70 7.17
N ASP A 64 -3.39 14.85 7.83
CA ASP A 64 -4.16 15.94 7.26
C ASP A 64 -3.56 16.45 5.94
N ILE A 65 -2.25 16.67 5.88
CA ILE A 65 -1.62 17.23 4.69
C ILE A 65 -1.33 16.19 3.60
N ASN A 66 -1.09 14.92 3.97
CA ASN A 66 -0.68 13.89 3.02
C ASN A 66 -1.81 12.92 2.63
N GLY A 67 -2.80 12.71 3.50
CA GLY A 67 -3.86 11.70 3.36
C GLY A 67 -3.42 10.28 3.72
N TYR A 68 -2.17 10.10 4.15
CA TYR A 68 -1.64 8.85 4.66
C TYR A 68 -0.57 9.07 5.75
N LEU A 69 -0.28 8.00 6.49
CA LEU A 69 0.82 7.87 7.42
C LEU A 69 1.60 6.58 7.13
N HIS A 70 2.92 6.66 7.15
CA HIS A 70 3.81 5.50 7.25
C HIS A 70 4.37 5.47 8.68
N ILE A 71 4.08 4.39 9.40
CA ILE A 71 4.40 4.22 10.83
C ILE A 71 5.41 3.08 10.93
N PRO A 72 6.68 3.37 11.25
CA PRO A 72 7.69 2.35 11.32
C PRO A 72 7.57 1.49 12.57
N GLN A 73 7.94 0.21 12.46
CA GLN A 73 8.13 -0.71 13.59
C GLN A 73 6.91 -0.81 14.52
N VAL A 74 5.72 -0.93 13.93
CA VAL A 74 4.48 -1.12 14.70
C VAL A 74 4.46 -2.53 15.29
N LEU A 75 4.83 -3.54 14.50
CA LEU A 75 4.92 -4.91 14.96
C LEU A 75 6.30 -5.16 15.58
N ASN A 76 6.32 -5.74 16.77
CA ASN A 76 7.56 -6.26 17.34
C ASN A 76 7.97 -7.58 16.65
N ALA A 77 9.19 -8.05 16.95
CA ALA A 77 9.74 -9.24 16.28
C ALA A 77 8.91 -10.52 16.49
N GLU A 78 8.26 -10.68 17.64
CA GLU A 78 7.41 -11.84 17.93
C GLU A 78 6.08 -11.75 17.17
N GLU A 79 5.45 -10.58 17.18
CA GLU A 79 4.22 -10.31 16.42
C GLU A 79 4.44 -10.51 14.91
N LEU A 80 5.54 -9.96 14.38
CA LEU A 80 5.90 -10.08 12.98
C LEU A 80 6.14 -11.55 12.59
N ALA A 81 6.90 -12.30 13.39
CA ALA A 81 7.17 -13.71 13.11
C ALA A 81 5.89 -14.57 13.15
N ALA A 82 5.00 -14.30 14.11
CA ALA A 82 3.71 -15.00 14.20
C ALA A 82 2.80 -14.68 13.00
N ALA A 83 2.76 -13.43 12.56
CA ALA A 83 2.00 -13.00 11.41
C ALA A 83 2.55 -13.60 10.10
N GLN A 84 3.88 -13.57 9.89
CA GLN A 84 4.53 -14.21 8.74
C GLN A 84 4.22 -15.71 8.68
N ALA A 85 4.33 -16.42 9.81
CA ALA A 85 3.98 -17.84 9.85
C ALA A 85 2.50 -18.10 9.53
N ALA A 86 1.60 -17.18 9.88
CA ALA A 86 0.18 -17.27 9.52
C ALA A 86 -0.06 -17.01 8.03
N VAL A 87 0.63 -16.03 7.44
CA VAL A 87 0.64 -15.76 6.00
C VAL A 87 1.10 -17.00 5.23
N ASP A 88 2.26 -17.58 5.61
CA ASP A 88 2.79 -18.79 4.99
C ASP A 88 1.79 -19.95 5.04
N ARG A 89 1.11 -20.13 6.19
CA ARG A 89 0.05 -21.13 6.33
C ARG A 89 -1.09 -20.88 5.36
N TYR A 90 -1.59 -19.64 5.25
CA TYR A 90 -2.70 -19.37 4.34
C TYR A 90 -2.31 -19.60 2.88
N ILE A 91 -1.13 -19.14 2.48
CA ILE A 91 -0.62 -19.34 1.12
C ILE A 91 -0.50 -20.84 0.79
N SER A 92 0.00 -21.63 1.74
CA SER A 92 0.32 -23.06 1.53
C SER A 92 -0.84 -24.04 1.74
N THR A 93 -1.90 -23.68 2.46
CA THR A 93 -3.08 -24.54 2.63
C THR A 93 -3.74 -24.80 1.26
N PRO A 94 -4.02 -26.04 0.83
CA PRO A 94 -4.74 -26.32 -0.41
C PRO A 94 -6.15 -25.71 -0.44
N GLU A 95 -6.66 -25.35 -1.62
CA GLU A 95 -7.97 -24.69 -1.78
C GLU A 95 -9.12 -25.54 -1.19
N GLU A 96 -9.04 -26.87 -1.34
CA GLU A 96 -10.04 -27.81 -0.84
C GLU A 96 -10.04 -27.94 0.70
N GLU A 97 -8.96 -27.48 1.35
CA GLU A 97 -8.78 -27.49 2.80
C GLU A 97 -9.07 -26.12 3.43
N LEU A 98 -9.34 -25.09 2.61
CA LEU A 98 -9.66 -23.76 3.12
C LEU A 98 -11.02 -23.76 3.84
N PRO A 99 -11.13 -23.09 5.01
CA PRO A 99 -12.42 -22.93 5.67
C PRO A 99 -13.41 -22.12 4.84
N GLU A 100 -14.71 -22.25 5.13
CA GLU A 100 -15.74 -21.46 4.48
C GLU A 100 -15.46 -19.94 4.61
N GLY A 101 -15.58 -19.22 3.49
CA GLY A 101 -15.31 -17.79 3.41
C GLY A 101 -13.85 -17.43 3.10
N PHE A 102 -12.94 -18.40 3.08
CA PHE A 102 -11.55 -18.20 2.66
C PHE A 102 -11.37 -18.72 1.23
N SER A 103 -10.67 -17.96 0.41
CA SER A 103 -10.35 -18.34 -0.97
C SER A 103 -9.13 -17.57 -1.45
N ARG A 104 -8.52 -18.01 -2.55
CA ARG A 104 -7.48 -17.25 -3.25
C ARG A 104 -7.92 -16.84 -4.65
N SER A 105 -7.41 -15.74 -5.17
CA SER A 105 -7.55 -15.40 -6.58
C SER A 105 -6.70 -16.33 -7.46
N GLU A 106 -7.10 -16.51 -8.72
CA GLU A 106 -6.42 -17.41 -9.67
C GLU A 106 -4.95 -17.03 -9.92
N ASP A 107 -4.64 -15.73 -9.86
CA ASP A 107 -3.28 -15.21 -9.97
C ASP A 107 -2.46 -15.32 -8.67
N GLY A 108 -3.08 -15.73 -7.56
CA GLY A 108 -2.40 -15.85 -6.26
C GLY A 108 -2.18 -14.50 -5.55
N LYS A 109 -2.77 -13.40 -6.02
CA LYS A 109 -2.59 -12.07 -5.43
C LYS A 109 -3.45 -11.81 -4.19
N TYR A 110 -4.70 -12.26 -4.19
CA TYR A 110 -5.70 -11.89 -3.19
C TYR A 110 -6.18 -13.11 -2.40
N TYR A 111 -6.18 -12.99 -1.08
CA TYR A 111 -6.60 -14.02 -0.14
C TYR A 111 -7.75 -13.50 0.73
N ALA A 112 -8.96 -13.99 0.48
CA ALA A 112 -10.20 -13.50 1.07
C ALA A 112 -10.24 -13.74 2.60
N ASN A 113 -10.71 -12.74 3.36
CA ASN A 113 -10.78 -12.82 4.82
C ASN A 113 -9.43 -13.12 5.51
N GLY A 114 -8.29 -12.82 4.88
CA GLY A 114 -6.95 -13.13 5.43
C GLY A 114 -6.70 -12.58 6.83
N PHE A 115 -7.35 -11.48 7.23
CA PHE A 115 -7.29 -10.98 8.60
C PHE A 115 -7.77 -12.01 9.65
N ALA A 116 -8.70 -12.89 9.30
CA ALA A 116 -9.34 -13.84 10.20
C ALA A 116 -8.79 -15.26 10.07
N PHE A 117 -7.82 -15.49 9.17
CA PHE A 117 -7.29 -16.83 8.92
C PHE A 117 -6.56 -17.38 10.15
N ASP A 118 -5.90 -16.51 10.90
CA ASP A 118 -5.16 -16.85 12.11
C ASP A 118 -5.31 -15.77 13.18
N LYS A 119 -5.23 -16.17 14.45
CA LYS A 119 -5.30 -15.24 15.60
C LYS A 119 -4.17 -14.21 15.61
N ALA A 120 -3.01 -14.54 15.04
CA ALA A 120 -1.93 -13.57 14.88
C ALA A 120 -2.32 -12.41 13.94
N LEU A 121 -3.03 -12.72 12.84
CA LEU A 121 -3.50 -11.71 11.89
C LEU A 121 -4.72 -10.94 12.43
N GLU A 122 -5.63 -11.64 13.12
CA GLU A 122 -6.84 -11.04 13.69
C GLU A 122 -6.49 -9.99 14.75
N ALA A 123 -5.46 -10.27 15.56
CA ALA A 123 -4.98 -9.35 16.60
C ALA A 123 -4.50 -8.01 16.02
N LEU A 124 -4.04 -7.98 14.76
CA LEU A 124 -3.54 -6.76 14.13
C LEU A 124 -4.63 -5.71 13.92
N VAL A 125 -5.89 -6.12 13.76
CA VAL A 125 -7.03 -5.22 13.52
C VAL A 125 -7.27 -4.25 14.68
N VAL A 126 -6.91 -4.66 15.90
CA VAL A 126 -7.04 -3.87 17.13
C VAL A 126 -5.68 -3.55 17.77
N HIS A 127 -4.60 -3.59 16.97
CA HIS A 127 -3.25 -3.44 17.50
C HIS A 127 -3.04 -2.07 18.19
N PRO A 128 -2.48 -2.02 19.42
CA PRO A 128 -2.29 -0.78 20.18
C PRO A 128 -1.53 0.33 19.45
N GLY A 129 -0.63 0.00 18.52
CA GLY A 129 0.12 0.97 17.72
C GLY A 129 -0.73 1.74 16.70
N ILE A 130 -1.91 1.23 16.34
CA ILE A 130 -2.82 1.85 15.35
C ILE A 130 -4.20 2.18 15.93
N TRP A 131 -4.59 1.54 17.03
CA TRP A 131 -5.89 1.75 17.68
C TRP A 131 -6.20 3.23 18.00
N PRO A 132 -5.23 4.05 18.45
CA PRO A 132 -5.46 5.49 18.63
C PRO A 132 -5.86 6.24 17.36
N ILE A 133 -5.34 5.82 16.20
CA ILE A 133 -5.63 6.42 14.89
C ILE A 133 -7.03 6.00 14.43
N ILE A 134 -7.35 4.71 14.58
CA ILE A 134 -8.69 4.17 14.28
C ILE A 134 -9.76 4.93 15.07
N LYS A 135 -9.55 5.11 16.38
CA LYS A 135 -10.49 5.85 17.23
C LYS A 135 -10.58 7.34 16.91
N GLU A 136 -9.47 7.99 16.56
CA GLU A 136 -9.50 9.40 16.10
C GLU A 136 -10.40 9.54 14.87
N PHE A 137 -10.21 8.70 13.84
CA PHE A 137 -10.96 8.80 12.60
C PHE A 137 -12.42 8.43 12.77
N THR A 138 -12.70 7.47 13.63
CA THR A 138 -14.05 6.92 13.84
C THR A 138 -14.80 7.57 14.99
N HIS A 139 -14.19 8.50 15.72
CA HIS A 139 -14.78 9.10 16.92
C HIS A 139 -15.17 8.04 17.95
N ASP A 140 -14.23 7.15 18.28
CA ASP A 140 -14.42 6.04 19.21
C ASP A 140 -15.53 5.06 18.82
N CYS A 141 -15.94 5.10 17.54
CA CYS A 141 -17.05 4.33 16.99
C CYS A 141 -16.60 3.46 15.79
N PRO A 142 -15.55 2.63 15.91
CA PRO A 142 -15.06 1.86 14.78
C PRO A 142 -15.99 0.72 14.42
N ALA A 143 -16.11 0.48 13.12
CA ALA A 143 -16.73 -0.71 12.55
C ALA A 143 -15.82 -1.32 11.51
N PHE A 144 -15.34 -2.52 11.78
CA PHE A 144 -14.57 -3.28 10.81
C PHE A 144 -15.46 -3.67 9.62
N SER A 145 -14.98 -3.46 8.40
CA SER A 145 -15.75 -3.75 7.20
C SER A 145 -15.25 -5.01 6.47
N ARG A 146 -13.96 -5.07 6.13
CA ARG A 146 -13.32 -6.20 5.45
C ARG A 146 -11.83 -6.27 5.77
N GLY A 147 -11.25 -7.45 5.59
CA GLY A 147 -9.80 -7.65 5.59
C GLY A 147 -9.38 -8.70 4.57
N THR A 148 -8.38 -8.39 3.75
CA THR A 148 -7.85 -9.24 2.69
C THR A 148 -6.34 -9.32 2.86
N LEU A 149 -5.77 -10.51 2.76
CA LEU A 149 -4.32 -10.64 2.64
C LEU A 149 -3.97 -10.48 1.15
N ILE A 150 -3.00 -9.64 0.84
CA ILE A 150 -2.47 -9.43 -0.51
C ILE A 150 -1.04 -9.94 -0.53
N VAL A 151 -0.70 -10.76 -1.52
CA VAL A 151 0.66 -11.20 -1.83
C VAL A 151 0.97 -10.67 -3.21
N ASP A 152 1.86 -9.68 -3.31
CA ASP A 152 2.24 -9.09 -4.58
C ASP A 152 3.60 -9.59 -5.05
N THR A 153 3.76 -9.85 -6.33
CA THR A 153 5.00 -10.33 -6.95
C THR A 153 5.18 -9.63 -8.28
N HIS A 154 6.39 -9.66 -8.83
CA HIS A 154 6.71 -9.12 -10.16
C HIS A 154 5.91 -9.74 -11.32
N GLN A 155 5.13 -10.80 -11.08
CA GLN A 155 4.28 -11.44 -12.08
C GLN A 155 2.88 -10.82 -12.16
N HIS A 156 2.48 -10.03 -11.17
CA HIS A 156 1.18 -9.37 -11.19
C HIS A 156 1.21 -8.07 -11.97
N GLU A 157 0.07 -7.68 -12.51
CA GLU A 157 -0.09 -6.39 -13.21
C GLU A 157 -0.21 -5.22 -12.21
N PRO A 158 0.20 -4.01 -12.61
CA PRO A 158 0.03 -2.81 -11.80
C PRO A 158 -1.43 -2.40 -11.71
N PHE A 159 -1.84 -1.90 -10.56
CA PHE A 159 -3.17 -1.36 -10.36
C PHE A 159 -3.15 0.15 -10.59
N GLY A 160 -4.00 0.62 -11.51
CA GLY A 160 -4.07 2.03 -11.88
C GLY A 160 -4.38 2.94 -10.69
N LEU A 161 -3.86 4.16 -10.75
CA LEU A 161 -4.16 5.22 -9.80
C LEU A 161 -5.68 5.49 -9.80
N HIS A 162 -6.29 5.36 -8.64
CA HIS A 162 -7.71 5.54 -8.38
C HIS A 162 -7.93 6.03 -6.94
N CYS A 163 -9.16 6.43 -6.63
CA CYS A 163 -9.64 6.59 -5.26
C CYS A 163 -11.17 6.45 -5.22
N ALA A 164 -11.74 6.30 -4.03
CA ALA A 164 -13.18 6.09 -3.88
C ALA A 164 -14.06 7.19 -4.52
N ARG A 165 -13.57 8.43 -4.57
CA ARG A 165 -14.25 9.55 -5.26
C ARG A 165 -14.25 9.37 -6.78
N GLU A 166 -13.15 8.92 -7.36
CA GLU A 166 -13.02 8.75 -8.80
C GLU A 166 -13.83 7.54 -9.30
N ASP A 167 -13.87 6.45 -8.53
CA ASP A 167 -14.56 5.21 -8.91
C ASP A 167 -16.06 5.24 -8.61
N TYR A 168 -16.44 5.81 -7.47
CA TYR A 168 -17.82 5.75 -6.96
C TYR A 168 -18.51 7.12 -6.87
N GLY A 169 -17.79 8.20 -7.20
CA GLY A 169 -18.30 9.56 -7.21
C GLY A 169 -18.26 10.26 -5.85
N TRP A 170 -18.57 11.56 -5.84
CA TRP A 170 -18.46 12.43 -4.67
C TRP A 170 -19.31 12.05 -3.46
N GLN A 171 -20.25 11.11 -3.57
CA GLN A 171 -21.14 10.75 -2.46
C GLN A 171 -20.72 9.48 -1.71
N SER A 172 -19.64 8.81 -2.16
CA SER A 172 -19.21 7.53 -1.60
C SER A 172 -18.54 7.68 -0.23
N THR A 173 -17.54 8.54 -0.13
CA THR A 173 -16.71 8.73 1.07
C THR A 173 -16.42 10.21 1.34
N ARG A 174 -16.00 10.52 2.57
CA ARG A 174 -15.72 11.87 3.06
C ARG A 174 -14.41 11.91 3.82
N PHE A 175 -13.61 12.91 3.46
CA PHE A 175 -12.52 13.41 4.27
C PHE A 175 -12.74 14.90 4.53
N ASP A 176 -12.70 15.31 5.80
CA ASP A 176 -12.74 16.72 6.19
C ASP A 176 -11.95 16.94 7.49
N THR A 177 -11.53 18.17 7.73
CA THR A 177 -10.94 18.59 9.00
C THR A 177 -11.64 19.82 9.53
N ARG A 178 -12.32 19.69 10.67
CA ARG A 178 -13.04 20.79 11.32
C ARG A 178 -12.82 20.73 12.81
N GLU A 179 -12.73 21.91 13.43
CA GLU A 179 -12.66 22.05 14.89
C GLU A 179 -11.55 21.20 15.54
N GLY A 180 -10.41 21.08 14.85
CA GLY A 180 -9.24 20.33 15.33
C GLY A 180 -9.35 18.80 15.21
N ARG A 181 -10.34 18.28 14.48
CA ARG A 181 -10.58 16.84 14.28
C ARG A 181 -10.53 16.46 12.80
N ILE A 182 -10.17 15.20 12.56
CA ILE A 182 -10.27 14.56 11.24
C ILE A 182 -11.59 13.79 11.18
N PHE A 183 -12.37 14.03 10.12
CA PHE A 183 -13.55 13.28 9.76
C PHE A 183 -13.18 12.41 8.56
N CYS A 184 -13.01 11.11 8.77
CA CYS A 184 -12.61 10.16 7.74
C CYS A 184 -13.51 8.91 7.89
N ASP A 185 -14.47 8.75 6.99
CA ASP A 185 -15.48 7.69 7.09
C ASP A 185 -15.10 6.37 6.41
N ASP A 186 -14.04 6.41 5.60
CA ASP A 186 -13.44 5.25 4.94
C ASP A 186 -11.91 5.38 4.84
N PHE A 187 -11.20 4.40 5.38
CA PHE A 187 -9.75 4.33 5.41
C PHE A 187 -9.25 2.90 5.47
N VAL A 188 -8.02 2.72 5.02
CA VAL A 188 -7.36 1.42 4.87
C VAL A 188 -6.05 1.40 5.65
N ILE A 189 -5.77 0.25 6.25
CA ILE A 189 -4.56 -0.02 7.01
C ILE A 189 -3.84 -1.22 6.39
N PHE A 190 -2.53 -1.05 6.21
CA PHE A 190 -1.61 -1.99 5.58
C PHE A 190 -0.49 -2.38 6.55
N PRO A 191 -0.61 -3.44 7.37
CA PRO A 191 0.53 -4.05 8.02
C PRO A 191 1.36 -4.83 7.01
N TYR A 192 2.63 -4.47 6.86
CA TYR A 192 3.57 -5.10 5.93
C TYR A 192 4.33 -6.23 6.62
N PHE A 193 4.43 -7.38 5.97
CA PHE A 193 5.13 -8.56 6.49
C PHE A 193 6.48 -8.79 5.82
N ASP A 194 6.75 -8.07 4.72
CA ASP A 194 8.01 -8.12 3.97
C ASP A 194 8.62 -6.73 3.83
N ASP A 195 9.94 -6.71 3.63
CA ASP A 195 10.64 -5.48 3.28
C ASP A 195 10.35 -5.10 1.83
N VAL A 196 9.86 -3.87 1.62
CA VAL A 196 9.66 -3.30 0.29
C VAL A 196 10.81 -2.37 -0.01
N PHE A 197 11.58 -2.66 -1.05
CA PHE A 197 12.65 -1.79 -1.55
C PHE A 197 12.19 -0.99 -2.77
N PRO A 198 12.84 0.17 -3.06
CA PRO A 198 12.50 0.96 -4.23
C PRO A 198 12.68 0.18 -5.53
N GLY A 199 11.57 -0.15 -6.20
CA GLY A 199 11.52 -0.92 -7.44
C GLY A 199 10.93 -2.32 -7.30
N ASP A 200 10.62 -2.76 -6.08
CA ASP A 200 9.97 -4.07 -5.84
C ASP A 200 8.45 -4.05 -6.15
N GLY A 201 7.92 -2.90 -6.55
CA GLY A 201 6.50 -2.67 -6.74
C GLY A 201 5.84 -2.01 -5.52
N GLY A 202 4.62 -2.42 -5.22
CA GLY A 202 3.89 -2.01 -4.01
C GLY A 202 3.17 -0.67 -4.13
N LEU A 203 2.78 -0.11 -2.98
CA LEU A 203 1.84 1.01 -2.90
C LEU A 203 2.41 2.30 -3.52
N LEU A 204 1.63 2.90 -4.42
CA LEU A 204 1.78 4.26 -4.91
C LEU A 204 0.71 5.15 -4.27
N VAL A 205 1.10 6.37 -3.89
CA VAL A 205 0.18 7.40 -3.42
C VAL A 205 0.45 8.73 -4.09
N VAL A 206 -0.58 9.58 -4.21
CA VAL A 206 -0.45 10.99 -4.59
C VAL A 206 -0.74 11.85 -3.37
N PRO A 207 0.27 12.26 -2.59
CA PRO A 207 0.05 12.97 -1.33
C PRO A 207 -0.81 14.23 -1.51
N GLY A 208 -1.78 14.43 -0.62
CA GLY A 208 -2.67 15.59 -0.63
C GLY A 208 -3.88 15.49 -1.58
N SER A 209 -3.94 14.47 -2.44
CA SER A 209 -5.02 14.29 -3.42
C SER A 209 -6.38 13.96 -2.80
N HIS A 210 -6.40 13.53 -1.53
CA HIS A 210 -7.63 13.35 -0.74
C HIS A 210 -8.42 14.65 -0.56
N LYS A 211 -7.75 15.80 -0.63
CA LYS A 211 -8.35 17.14 -0.58
C LYS A 211 -8.58 17.77 -1.96
N ALA A 212 -8.26 17.07 -3.05
CA ALA A 212 -8.43 17.62 -4.39
C ALA A 212 -9.90 17.95 -4.67
N ALA A 213 -10.17 19.19 -5.11
CA ALA A 213 -11.50 19.69 -5.46
C ALA A 213 -11.78 19.66 -6.97
N PHE A 214 -10.77 19.32 -7.78
CA PHE A 214 -10.84 19.24 -9.23
C PHE A 214 -10.59 17.81 -9.69
N ASP A 215 -11.21 17.43 -10.79
CA ASP A 215 -10.96 16.15 -11.42
C ASP A 215 -9.51 16.06 -11.87
N ARG A 216 -8.91 14.88 -11.69
CA ARG A 216 -7.57 14.60 -12.16
C ARG A 216 -7.56 14.60 -13.69
N PRO A 217 -6.66 15.36 -14.35
CA PRO A 217 -6.59 15.36 -15.81
C PRO A 217 -6.27 13.95 -16.34
N PRO A 218 -6.96 13.45 -17.39
CA PRO A 218 -6.83 12.05 -17.84
C PRO A 218 -5.43 11.61 -18.29
N ARG A 219 -4.56 12.57 -18.64
CA ARG A 219 -3.17 12.29 -19.06
C ARG A 219 -2.14 12.52 -17.94
N LEU A 220 -2.57 13.07 -16.80
CA LEU A 220 -1.68 13.27 -15.67
C LEU A 220 -1.23 11.91 -15.13
N PHE A 221 0.01 11.84 -14.66
CA PHE A 221 0.62 10.64 -14.12
C PHE A 221 0.58 9.44 -15.08
N ASN A 222 0.99 9.64 -16.34
CA ASN A 222 1.04 8.60 -17.38
C ASN A 222 -0.33 7.94 -17.66
N GLY A 223 -1.42 8.68 -17.48
CA GLY A 223 -2.77 8.13 -17.62
C GLY A 223 -3.22 7.27 -16.44
N GLY A 224 -2.49 7.31 -15.32
CA GLY A 224 -2.80 6.60 -14.09
C GLY A 224 -2.15 5.23 -13.96
N VAL A 225 -1.50 4.69 -15.00
CA VAL A 225 -0.82 3.38 -14.92
C VAL A 225 0.69 3.60 -14.90
N ILE A 226 1.34 3.10 -13.86
CA ILE A 226 2.79 3.25 -13.64
C ILE A 226 3.36 1.85 -13.44
N ALA A 227 4.20 1.41 -14.38
CA ALA A 227 4.63 0.01 -14.52
C ALA A 227 6.15 -0.18 -14.36
N ASN A 228 6.87 0.82 -13.86
CA ASN A 228 8.26 0.70 -13.41
C ASN A 228 8.67 1.94 -12.61
N LYS A 229 9.75 1.77 -11.84
CA LYS A 229 10.32 2.79 -10.97
C LYS A 229 10.79 4.03 -11.72
N GLU A 230 11.41 3.86 -12.89
CA GLU A 230 11.89 4.97 -13.71
C GLU A 230 10.74 5.84 -14.24
N GLY A 231 9.53 5.29 -14.30
CA GLY A 231 8.32 5.94 -14.79
C GLY A 231 7.50 6.66 -13.73
N ILE A 232 7.92 6.71 -12.46
CA ILE A 232 7.16 7.37 -11.38
C ILE A 232 7.13 8.90 -11.64
N PRO A 233 5.95 9.49 -11.91
CA PRO A 233 5.83 10.91 -12.20
C PRO A 233 6.03 11.80 -10.96
N ASP A 234 6.44 13.06 -11.19
CA ASP A 234 6.48 14.07 -10.13
C ASP A 234 5.13 14.20 -9.41
N GLY A 235 5.16 14.14 -8.08
CA GLY A 235 3.96 14.19 -7.23
C GLY A 235 3.36 12.83 -6.89
N VAL A 236 3.87 11.73 -7.47
CA VAL A 236 3.56 10.36 -7.05
C VAL A 236 4.70 9.83 -6.17
N VAL A 237 4.35 9.15 -5.09
CA VAL A 237 5.30 8.54 -4.14
C VAL A 237 5.07 7.04 -4.11
N ASN A 238 6.12 6.27 -4.34
CA ASN A 238 6.15 4.84 -4.00
C ASN A 238 6.55 4.71 -2.54
N VAL A 239 5.64 4.18 -1.73
CA VAL A 239 5.89 3.93 -0.31
C VAL A 239 6.66 2.62 -0.20
N THR A 240 7.77 2.64 0.55
CA THR A 240 8.67 1.48 0.70
C THR A 240 8.81 1.09 2.18
N PRO A 241 7.79 0.45 2.78
CA PRO A 241 7.80 0.04 4.19
C PRO A 241 8.77 -1.12 4.44
N ARG A 242 9.22 -1.25 5.68
CA ARG A 242 9.91 -2.44 6.17
C ARG A 242 8.92 -3.44 6.75
N ALA A 243 9.33 -4.70 6.86
CA ALA A 243 8.55 -5.71 7.57
C ALA A 243 8.27 -5.23 9.01
N GLY A 244 7.01 -5.27 9.42
CA GLY A 244 6.53 -4.77 10.70
C GLY A 244 6.13 -3.29 10.71
N ASP A 245 6.33 -2.56 9.62
CA ASP A 245 5.75 -1.22 9.44
C ASP A 245 4.27 -1.30 9.09
N VAL A 246 3.56 -0.20 9.33
CA VAL A 246 2.16 -0.04 8.92
C VAL A 246 1.99 1.23 8.10
N VAL A 247 1.23 1.14 7.01
CA VAL A 247 0.72 2.32 6.29
C VAL A 247 -0.78 2.48 6.57
N VAL A 248 -1.22 3.69 6.87
CA VAL A 248 -2.64 4.04 7.04
C VAL A 248 -2.99 5.13 6.03
N MET A 249 -4.06 4.98 5.26
CA MET A 249 -4.49 5.99 4.28
C MET A 249 -6.01 6.14 4.24
N THR A 250 -6.51 7.32 3.88
CA THR A 250 -7.94 7.47 3.52
C THR A 250 -8.19 6.94 2.11
N GLU A 251 -9.35 6.32 1.88
CA GLU A 251 -9.76 5.90 0.53
C GLU A 251 -10.05 7.09 -0.41
N MET A 252 -10.05 8.32 0.10
CA MET A 252 -10.08 9.54 -0.70
C MET A 252 -8.73 9.85 -1.37
N LEU A 253 -7.63 9.27 -0.88
CA LEU A 253 -6.29 9.46 -1.42
C LEU A 253 -6.15 8.70 -2.74
N VAL A 254 -5.68 9.37 -3.79
CA VAL A 254 -5.33 8.70 -5.05
C VAL A 254 -4.15 7.78 -4.80
N HIS A 255 -4.35 6.50 -5.09
CA HIS A 255 -3.39 5.44 -4.86
C HIS A 255 -3.48 4.35 -5.94
N GLY A 256 -2.46 3.52 -6.03
CA GLY A 256 -2.38 2.41 -6.98
C GLY A 256 -1.22 1.49 -6.59
N THR A 257 -0.82 0.59 -7.50
CA THR A 257 0.36 -0.24 -7.28
C THR A 257 1.36 -0.09 -8.41
N LEU A 258 2.64 -0.06 -8.03
CA LEU A 258 3.76 -0.20 -8.93
C LEU A 258 4.02 -1.69 -9.19
N GLN A 259 4.50 -2.00 -10.39
CA GLN A 259 5.18 -3.25 -10.74
C GLN A 259 6.48 -2.95 -11.47
#